data_AF-A0A523W3R8-F1
#
_entry.id   AF-A0A523W3R8-F1
#
_cell.length_a   1.000
_cell.length_b   1.000
_cell.length_c   1.000
_cell.angle_alpha   90.00
_cell.angle_beta   90.00
_cell.angle_gamma   90.00
#
_symmetry.space_group_name_H-M   'P 1'
#
loop_
_entity.id
_entity.type
_entity.pdbx_description
1 polymer ?
#
loop_
_entity_poly.entity_id
_entity_poly.type
_entity_poly.pdbx_seq_one_letter_code
_entity_poly.pdbx_strand_id
1 'polypeptide(L)'
;MDKTSEKERMAEIIEAVMKVARGDYSVQVEFSGENDEFDSLAMGLNMMIDDIRTSMEHLDGQRKKLSAVNKHLQQHIAERKKAQERISRAAEEWRMTFD
;
A
#
# COMPACT_ATOMS: atom_id res chain seq x y z
N MET A 1 -39.23 -3.93 -19.82
CA MET A 1 -37.94 -3.38 -19.34
C MET A 1 -37.69 -2.09 -20.09
N ASP A 2 -37.58 -0.98 -19.37
CA ASP A 2 -37.37 0.34 -19.96
C ASP A 2 -35.89 0.51 -20.32
N LYS A 3 -35.59 0.62 -21.61
CA LYS A 3 -34.22 0.79 -22.13
C LYS A 3 -33.53 2.06 -21.61
N THR A 4 -34.29 2.98 -21.02
CA THR A 4 -33.77 4.19 -20.39
C THR A 4 -33.05 3.86 -19.07
N SER A 5 -33.62 2.97 -18.25
CA SER A 5 -33.05 2.51 -16.97
C SER A 5 -31.74 1.73 -17.14
N GLU A 6 -31.66 0.83 -18.13
CA GLU A 6 -30.43 0.06 -18.41
C GLU A 6 -29.26 0.97 -18.81
N LYS A 7 -29.53 2.03 -19.58
CA LYS A 7 -28.50 3.00 -19.99
C LYS A 7 -27.99 3.81 -18.81
N GLU A 8 -28.87 4.21 -17.89
CA GLU A 8 -28.50 4.96 -16.68
C GLU A 8 -27.61 4.11 -15.78
N ARG A 9 -28.01 2.87 -15.49
CA ARG A 9 -27.22 1.92 -14.68
C ARG A 9 -25.86 1.62 -15.31
N MET A 10 -25.80 1.45 -16.63
CA MET A 10 -24.53 1.28 -17.32
C MET A 10 -23.63 2.52 -17.24
N ALA A 11 -24.22 3.72 -17.31
CA ALA A 11 -23.46 4.96 -17.16
C ALA A 11 -22.85 5.10 -15.75
N GLU A 12 -23.59 4.72 -14.71
CA GLU A 12 -23.10 4.70 -13.32
C GLU A 12 -21.91 3.75 -13.15
N ILE A 13 -22.01 2.54 -13.71
CA ILE A 13 -20.90 1.57 -13.68
C ILE A 13 -19.67 2.12 -14.39
N ILE A 14 -19.83 2.73 -15.57
CA ILE A 14 -18.73 3.36 -16.31
C ILE A 14 -18.10 4.48 -15.48
N GLU A 15 -18.90 5.33 -14.84
CA GLU A 15 -18.41 6.40 -13.99
C GLU A 15 -17.59 5.86 -12.81
N ALA A 16 -18.09 4.80 -12.15
CA ALA A 16 -17.37 4.13 -11.07
C ALA A 16 -16.02 3.58 -11.55
N VAL A 17 -15.98 2.87 -12.69
CA VAL A 17 -14.72 2.38 -13.28
C VAL A 17 -13.76 3.53 -13.56
N MET A 18 -14.25 4.66 -14.08
CA MET A 18 -13.41 5.84 -14.34
C MET A 18 -12.87 6.49 -13.07
N LYS A 19 -13.62 6.48 -11.96
CA LYS A 19 -13.14 6.94 -10.65
C LYS A 19 -12.08 6.01 -10.09
N VAL A 20 -12.32 4.70 -10.12
CA VAL A 20 -11.36 3.66 -9.71
C VAL A 20 -10.06 3.75 -10.52
N ALA A 21 -10.15 3.97 -11.83
CA ALA A 21 -8.97 4.15 -12.69
C ALA A 21 -8.14 5.38 -12.34
N ARG A 22 -8.74 6.41 -11.73
CA ARG A 22 -8.05 7.60 -11.20
C ARG A 22 -7.52 7.40 -9.78
N GLY A 23 -7.70 6.22 -9.19
CA GLY A 23 -7.27 5.90 -7.83
C GLY A 23 -8.30 6.24 -6.75
N ASP A 24 -9.54 6.59 -7.13
CA ASP A 24 -10.62 6.78 -6.17
C ASP A 24 -11.35 5.45 -5.93
N TYR A 25 -10.92 4.74 -4.88
CA TYR A 25 -11.50 3.48 -4.43
C TYR A 25 -12.56 3.67 -3.32
N SER A 26 -13.06 4.89 -3.13
CA SER A 26 -14.14 5.18 -2.17
C SER A 26 -15.54 4.97 -2.76
N VAL A 27 -15.61 4.65 -4.05
CA VAL A 27 -16.85 4.54 -4.80
C VAL A 27 -17.52 3.18 -4.57
N GLN A 28 -18.84 3.20 -4.61
CA GLN A 28 -19.68 2.00 -4.54
C GLN A 28 -20.78 2.14 -5.60
N VAL A 29 -20.97 1.09 -6.39
CA VAL A 29 -22.11 1.00 -7.32
C VAL A 29 -23.31 0.45 -6.57
N GLU A 30 -24.46 1.12 -6.70
CA GLU A 30 -25.70 0.69 -6.06
C GLU A 30 -26.34 -0.50 -6.78
N PHE A 31 -27.13 -1.27 -6.04
CA PHE A 31 -27.91 -2.38 -6.57
C PHE A 31 -29.33 -1.91 -6.88
N SER A 32 -29.89 -2.29 -8.03
CA SER A 32 -31.31 -2.06 -8.28
C SER A 32 -32.19 -3.01 -7.46
N GLY A 33 -31.64 -4.17 -7.06
CA GLY A 33 -32.35 -5.21 -6.34
C GLY A 33 -33.22 -6.09 -7.25
N GLU A 34 -33.11 -5.90 -8.57
CA GLU A 34 -33.78 -6.72 -9.58
C GLU A 34 -33.06 -8.07 -9.80
N ASN A 35 -31.84 -8.20 -9.25
CA ASN A 35 -31.02 -9.41 -9.27
C ASN A 35 -30.69 -9.87 -10.70
N ASP A 36 -30.35 -8.90 -11.54
CA ASP A 36 -30.01 -9.07 -12.94
C ASP A 36 -28.49 -9.04 -13.19
N GLU A 37 -28.10 -9.02 -14.47
CA GLU A 37 -26.71 -9.00 -14.88
C GLU A 37 -25.98 -7.72 -14.44
N PHE A 38 -26.68 -6.59 -14.35
CA PHE A 38 -26.12 -5.34 -13.89
C PHE A 38 -25.86 -5.35 -12.38
N ASP A 39 -26.76 -5.94 -11.57
CA ASP A 39 -26.53 -6.14 -10.14
C ASP A 39 -25.34 -7.09 -9.89
N SER A 40 -25.23 -8.14 -10.71
CA SER A 40 -24.09 -9.06 -10.68
C SER A 40 -22.77 -8.34 -11.02
N LEU A 41 -22.79 -7.44 -12.01
CA LEU A 41 -21.63 -6.63 -12.39
C LEU A 41 -21.26 -5.61 -11.31
N ALA A 42 -22.25 -4.94 -10.71
CA ALA A 42 -22.06 -4.02 -9.60
C ALA A 42 -21.42 -4.73 -8.39
N MET A 43 -21.86 -5.96 -8.10
CA MET A 43 -21.30 -6.77 -7.02
C MET A 43 -19.83 -7.12 -7.30
N GLY A 44 -19.53 -7.60 -8.51
CA GLY A 44 -18.17 -7.90 -8.94
C GLY A 44 -17.24 -6.69 -8.85
N LEU A 45 -17.71 -5.53 -9.32
CA LEU A 45 -16.95 -4.29 -9.27
C LEU A 45 -16.70 -3.82 -7.83
N ASN A 46 -17.72 -3.84 -6.97
CA ASN A 46 -17.58 -3.46 -5.57
C ASN A 46 -16.60 -4.38 -4.83
N MET A 47 -16.65 -5.70 -5.06
CA MET A 47 -15.68 -6.64 -4.49
C MET A 47 -14.25 -6.32 -4.94
N MET A 48 -14.05 -6.05 -6.24
CA MET A 48 -12.73 -5.67 -6.76
C MET A 48 -12.20 -4.38 -6.13
N ILE A 49 -13.07 -3.37 -5.95
CA ILE A 49 -12.71 -2.11 -5.31
C ILE A 49 -12.26 -2.35 -3.86
N ASP A 50 -12.99 -3.20 -3.12
CA ASP A 50 -12.67 -3.56 -1.75
C ASP A 50 -11.34 -4.31 -1.62
N ASP A 51 -11.07 -5.25 -2.54
CA ASP A 51 -9.81 -5.99 -2.57
C ASP A 51 -8.62 -5.07 -2.87
N ILE A 52 -8.78 -4.12 -3.80
CA ILE A 52 -7.75 -3.13 -4.12
C ILE A 52 -7.48 -2.23 -2.90
N ARG A 53 -8.53 -1.74 -2.25
CA ARG A 53 -8.44 -0.91 -1.05
C ARG A 53 -7.69 -1.63 0.07
N THR A 54 -8.08 -2.87 0.36
CA THR A 54 -7.42 -3.72 1.36
C THR A 54 -5.95 -3.96 1.02
N SER A 55 -5.64 -4.20 -0.26
CA SER A 55 -4.27 -4.39 -0.73
C SER A 55 -3.43 -3.12 -0.54
N MET A 56 -3.99 -1.93 -0.80
CA MET A 56 -3.31 -0.66 -0.57
C MET A 56 -3.01 -0.41 0.90
N GLU A 57 -3.96 -0.68 1.79
CA GLU A 57 -3.75 -0.58 3.24
C GLU A 57 -2.64 -1.53 3.71
N HIS A 58 -2.61 -2.75 3.16
CA HIS A 58 -1.54 -3.71 3.45
C HIS A 58 -0.17 -3.21 2.98
N LEU A 59 -0.08 -2.69 1.74
CA LEU A 59 1.15 -2.15 1.17
C LEU A 59 1.67 -0.95 1.97
N ASP A 60 0.79 -0.04 2.40
CA ASP A 60 1.19 1.09 3.27
C ASP A 60 1.71 0.60 4.62
N GLY A 61 1.05 -0.39 5.23
CA GLY A 61 1.52 -1.05 6.44
C GLY A 61 2.90 -1.69 6.29
N GLN A 62 3.14 -2.40 5.18
CA GLN A 62 4.45 -2.98 4.87
C GLN A 62 5.51 -1.89 4.64
N ARG A 63 5.18 -0.81 3.93
CA ARG A 63 6.08 0.33 3.70
C ARG A 63 6.53 0.98 5.01
N LYS A 64 5.59 1.18 5.95
CA LYS A 64 5.88 1.72 7.29
C LYS A 64 6.82 0.81 8.07
N LYS A 65 6.58 -0.51 8.06
CA LYS A 65 7.47 -1.51 8.69
C LYS A 65 8.87 -1.48 8.08
N LEU A 66 8.97 -1.47 6.75
CA LEU A 66 10.25 -1.41 6.04
C LEU A 66 11.02 -0.14 6.39
N SER A 67 10.34 1.02 6.45
CA SER A 67 10.94 2.28 6.87
C SER A 67 11.49 2.22 8.30
N ALA A 68 10.77 1.60 9.23
CA ALA A 68 11.21 1.44 10.62
C ALA A 68 12.44 0.53 10.71
N VAL A 69 12.43 -0.60 10.02
CA VAL A 69 13.57 -1.54 9.96
C VAL A 69 14.79 -0.87 9.35
N ASN A 70 14.65 -0.14 8.25
CA ASN A 70 15.75 0.60 7.63
C ASN A 70 16.36 1.64 8.57
N LYS A 71 15.52 2.39 9.30
CA LYS A 71 16.00 3.36 10.30
C LYS A 71 16.81 2.68 11.40
N HIS A 72 16.32 1.55 11.92
CA HIS A 72 17.03 0.78 12.93
C HIS A 72 18.35 0.23 12.38
N LEU A 73 18.36 -0.32 11.17
CA LEU A 73 19.58 -0.81 10.53
C LEU A 73 20.64 0.29 10.37
N GLN A 74 20.23 1.50 9.97
CA GLN A 74 21.14 2.65 9.88
C GLN A 74 21.74 3.03 11.25
N GLN A 75 20.97 2.95 12.33
CA GLN A 75 21.47 3.17 13.68
C GLN A 75 22.54 2.13 14.05
N HIS A 76 22.27 0.83 13.82
CA HIS A 76 23.23 -0.24 14.06
C HIS A 76 24.52 -0.08 13.26
N ILE A 77 24.42 0.32 11.99
CA ILE A 77 25.59 0.59 11.15
C ILE A 77 26.42 1.74 11.75
N ALA A 78 25.77 2.83 12.18
CA ALA A 78 26.44 3.98 12.77
C ALA A 78 27.14 3.61 14.09
N GLU A 79 26.48 2.82 14.94
CA GLU A 79 27.06 2.34 16.21
C GLU A 79 28.26 1.43 15.97
N ARG A 80 28.15 0.47 15.05
CA ARG A 80 29.25 -0.42 14.68
C ARG A 80 30.44 0.33 14.13
N LYS A 81 30.21 1.34 13.27
CA LYS A 81 31.29 2.18 12.74
C LYS A 81 32.03 2.92 13.85
N LYS A 82 31.30 3.54 14.78
CA LYS A 82 31.90 4.21 15.95
C LYS A 82 32.69 3.23 16.83
N ALA A 83 32.16 2.03 17.07
CA ALA A 83 32.86 1.00 17.84
C ALA A 83 34.16 0.56 17.15
N GLN A 84 34.11 0.35 15.84
CA GLN A 84 35.28 -0.02 15.03
C GLN A 84 36.36 1.08 15.07
N GLU A 85 36.00 2.35 14.94
CA GLU A 85 36.92 3.47 15.06
C GLU A 85 37.55 3.59 16.46
N ARG A 86 36.80 3.25 17.52
CA ARG A 86 37.33 3.21 18.89
C ARG A 86 38.33 2.07 19.07
N ILE A 87 38.00 0.88 18.58
CA ILE A 87 38.89 -0.29 18.65
C ILE A 87 40.18 -0.01 17.85
N SER A 88 40.06 0.54 16.65
CA SER A 88 41.23 0.87 15.82
C SER A 88 42.17 1.85 16.52
N ARG A 89 41.63 2.91 17.14
CA ARG A 89 42.43 3.88 17.90
C ARG A 89 43.11 3.25 19.12
N ALA A 90 42.36 2.49 19.91
CA ALA A 90 42.92 1.80 21.08
C ALA A 90 44.03 0.80 20.69
N ALA A 91 43.87 0.09 19.56
CA ALA A 91 44.90 -0.81 19.05
C ALA A 91 46.17 -0.06 18.63
N GLU A 92 46.03 1.10 17.98
CA GLU A 92 47.17 1.94 17.57
C GLU A 92 47.90 2.54 18.77
N GLU A 93 47.16 3.02 19.78
CA GLU A 93 47.71 3.48 21.06
C GLU A 93 48.46 2.37 21.80
N TRP A 94 47.88 1.17 21.86
CA TRP A 94 48.50 0.02 22.52
C TRP A 94 49.81 -0.36 21.83
N ARG A 95 49.82 -0.41 20.49
CA ARG A 95 51.03 -0.65 19.69
C ARG A 95 52.12 0.40 19.99
N MET A 96 51.77 1.69 20.05
CA MET A 96 52.74 2.75 20.38
C MET A 96 53.27 2.70 21.82
N THR A 97 52.55 2.05 22.74
CA THR A 97 52.91 2.01 24.16
C THR A 97 53.75 0.79 24.51
N PHE A 98 53.57 -0.32 23.80
CA PHE A 98 54.13 -1.64 24.18
C PHE A 98 55.04 -2.29 23.12
N ASP A 99 55.13 -1.76 21.90
CA ASP A 99 56.22 -2.05 20.93
C ASP A 99 57.29 -0.95 20.98
#